data_AF-W6KXH2-F1
#
_entry.id   AF-W6KXH2-F1
#
_cell.length_a   1.000
_cell.length_b   1.000
_cell.length_c   1.000
_cell.angle_alpha   90.00
_cell.angle_beta   90.00
_cell.angle_gamma   90.00
#
_symmetry.space_group_name_H-M   'P 1'
#
loop_
_entity.id
_entity.type
_entity.pdbx_description
1 polymer ?
#
loop_
_entity_poly.entity_id
_entity_poly.type
_entity_poly.pdbx_seq_one_letter_code
_entity_poly.pdbx_strand_id
1 'polypeptide(L)'
;MRKGLPQASLHFRPPRRLFFAEPSAAWGALLADAVPLCGAAAVVCPARSTPRGVEEMGKRARAHLPHARLFQLRARSPPGGPPGPAPSPPWTPSASASASPSSLSSALSSSSSCPTSLSSSSSSLSSSSSLASSLSSALAALPARVSAVTPAPSAYDTPGLDGMPPGSLDLIVFLGNVFGAEMRGDAAWHLSRAYRVLRGDGVLAIVGYSPWLRVVAPGWAAEDAADYQRELLAGCEAAGREGAAGDAAHEEASFRLHEMRRELESLESARVGHSDVFFPFRAVRRRWFDSEYAMHPADVVDAFRTIRLNDLLYGETTEVEAPPWGVGSSTTPSLNPPSGEGADSLGDSDFVNLPLHDAGDPLYGFYHPEDQPILNVRRRRSLIDPLEALEHCWNVRLALTDGDFSPHQRRKTGLEMPPLRVQVKHFVITLSNRSMNEVPQSEDSPRLLLKFSSKSLR
;
A
#
# COMPACT_ATOMS: atom_id res chain seq x y z
N MET A 1 20.18 -43.04 27.77
CA MET A 1 19.01 -42.68 26.94
C MET A 1 18.77 -41.18 27.04
N ARG A 2 19.33 -40.38 26.11
CA ARG A 2 19.05 -38.95 26.03
C ARG A 2 17.68 -38.79 25.36
N LYS A 3 16.66 -38.38 26.12
CA LYS A 3 15.39 -37.92 25.54
C LYS A 3 15.71 -36.64 24.78
N GLY A 4 15.61 -36.68 23.45
CA GLY A 4 15.75 -35.48 22.63
C GLY A 4 14.74 -34.44 23.12
N LEU A 5 15.22 -33.25 23.48
CA LEU A 5 14.37 -32.10 23.68
C LEU A 5 13.57 -31.91 22.37
N PRO A 6 12.23 -31.77 22.43
CA PRO A 6 11.47 -31.48 21.23
C PRO A 6 12.03 -30.19 20.64
N GLN A 7 12.54 -30.26 19.40
CA GLN A 7 12.79 -29.07 18.61
C GLN A 7 11.45 -28.34 18.53
N ALA A 8 11.33 -27.24 19.28
CA ALA A 8 10.22 -26.33 19.12
C ALA A 8 10.40 -25.71 17.74
N SER A 9 9.76 -26.31 16.73
CA SER A 9 9.60 -25.67 15.44
C SER A 9 8.86 -24.38 15.68
N LEU A 10 9.55 -23.25 15.54
CA LEU A 10 8.96 -21.92 15.55
C LEU A 10 7.95 -21.90 14.41
N HIS A 11 6.67 -22.10 14.74
CA HIS A 11 5.61 -22.09 13.76
C HIS A 11 5.37 -20.64 13.35
N PHE A 12 6.02 -20.22 12.27
CA PHE A 12 5.75 -18.92 11.66
C PHE A 12 4.27 -18.86 11.28
N ARG A 13 3.50 -18.04 12.01
CA ARG A 13 2.09 -17.82 11.74
C ARG A 13 1.99 -16.80 10.59
N PRO A 14 1.42 -17.17 9.43
CA PRO A 14 1.26 -16.22 8.34
C PRO A 14 0.39 -15.05 8.79
N PRO A 15 0.75 -13.79 8.46
CA PRO A 15 0.04 -12.62 8.92
C PRO A 15 -1.40 -12.64 8.41
N ARG A 16 -2.36 -12.63 9.35
CA ARG A 16 -3.76 -12.46 9.01
C ARG A 16 -3.96 -11.00 8.61
N ARG A 17 -4.33 -10.78 7.35
CA ARG A 17 -4.64 -9.42 6.89
C ARG A 17 -5.90 -8.92 7.57
N LEU A 18 -5.71 -8.00 8.50
CA LEU A 18 -6.80 -7.32 9.17
C LEU A 18 -7.27 -6.16 8.31
N PHE A 19 -8.58 -6.15 8.07
CA PHE A 19 -9.24 -5.10 7.31
C PHE A 19 -10.00 -4.21 8.29
N PHE A 20 -9.60 -2.95 8.42
CA PHE A 20 -10.34 -1.98 9.20
C PHE A 20 -11.49 -1.42 8.37
N ALA A 21 -12.71 -1.83 8.72
CA ALA A 21 -13.91 -1.32 8.06
C ALA A 21 -13.97 0.21 8.13
N GLU A 22 -14.20 0.85 6.99
CA GLU A 22 -14.34 2.30 6.90
C GLU A 22 -15.56 2.75 7.71
N PRO A 23 -15.46 3.80 8.55
CA PRO A 23 -16.59 4.26 9.34
C PRO A 23 -17.71 4.76 8.42
N SER A 24 -18.96 4.55 8.82
CA SER A 24 -20.13 5.08 8.09
C SER A 24 -20.07 6.59 7.89
N ALA A 25 -19.42 7.31 8.81
CA ALA A 25 -19.14 8.74 8.70
C ALA A 25 -18.25 9.10 7.49
N ALA A 26 -17.30 8.24 7.13
CA ALA A 26 -16.47 8.42 5.93
C ALA A 26 -17.32 8.34 4.66
N TRP A 27 -18.22 7.35 4.58
CA TRP A 27 -19.18 7.23 3.48
C TRP A 27 -20.16 8.40 3.44
N GLY A 28 -20.67 8.84 4.58
CA GLY A 28 -21.54 10.02 4.67
C GLY A 28 -20.86 11.30 4.20
N ALA A 29 -19.59 11.50 4.55
CA ALA A 29 -18.80 12.64 4.10
C ALA A 29 -18.56 12.62 2.58
N LEU A 30 -18.25 11.45 2.03
CA LEU A 30 -18.09 11.24 0.59
C LEU A 30 -19.39 11.57 -0.16
N LEU A 31 -20.53 11.04 0.32
CA LEU A 31 -21.84 11.29 -0.28
C LEU A 31 -22.22 12.78 -0.19
N ALA A 32 -21.91 13.46 0.92
CA ALA A 32 -22.19 14.89 1.08
C ALA A 32 -21.48 15.76 0.03
N ASP A 33 -20.30 15.35 -0.44
CA ASP A 33 -19.58 16.06 -1.51
C ASP A 33 -20.02 15.61 -2.92
N ALA A 34 -20.54 14.39 -3.05
CA ALA A 34 -20.96 13.84 -4.34
C ALA A 34 -22.40 14.21 -4.74
N VAL A 35 -23.32 14.42 -3.79
CA VAL A 35 -24.74 14.69 -4.09
C VAL A 35 -24.91 15.98 -4.92
N PRO A 36 -25.75 15.97 -5.97
CA PRO A 36 -26.68 14.90 -6.40
C PRO A 36 -26.08 13.84 -7.36
N LEU A 37 -24.78 13.89 -7.63
CA LEU A 37 -24.10 13.07 -8.63
C LEU A 37 -23.64 11.72 -8.08
N CYS A 38 -24.56 10.78 -7.88
CA CYS A 38 -24.22 9.41 -7.48
C CYS A 38 -24.86 8.33 -8.37
N GLY A 39 -25.30 8.69 -9.58
CA GLY A 39 -25.97 7.76 -10.50
C GLY A 39 -25.00 6.75 -11.12
N ALA A 40 -23.82 7.20 -11.54
CA ALA A 40 -22.77 6.36 -12.12
C ALA A 40 -21.50 6.39 -11.26
N ALA A 41 -21.36 5.44 -10.34
CA ALA A 41 -20.22 5.34 -9.43
C ALA A 41 -19.29 4.17 -9.78
N ALA A 42 -17.99 4.36 -9.55
CA ALA A 42 -16.98 3.31 -9.59
C ALA A 42 -16.22 3.25 -8.26
N VAL A 43 -15.90 2.05 -7.80
CA VAL A 43 -15.13 1.79 -6.60
C VAL A 43 -13.92 0.95 -6.99
N VAL A 44 -12.72 1.44 -6.70
CA VAL A 44 -11.45 0.79 -7.00
C VAL A 44 -10.84 0.27 -5.70
N CYS A 45 -10.60 -1.04 -5.65
CA CYS A 45 -10.01 -1.76 -4.54
C CYS A 45 -8.52 -2.05 -4.79
N PRO A 46 -7.73 -2.25 -3.72
CA PRO A 46 -6.32 -2.59 -3.83
C PRO A 46 -6.07 -3.90 -4.55
N ALA A 47 -4.99 -3.96 -5.32
CA ALA A 47 -4.59 -5.13 -6.09
C ALA A 47 -4.40 -6.34 -5.18
N ARG A 48 -3.82 -6.11 -4.01
CA ARG A 48 -3.56 -7.16 -3.02
C ARG A 48 -4.81 -7.62 -2.25
N SER A 49 -6.01 -7.07 -2.51
CA SER A 49 -7.22 -7.47 -1.80
C SER A 49 -7.58 -8.94 -2.07
N THR A 50 -7.94 -9.67 -1.02
CA THR A 50 -8.46 -11.05 -1.20
C THR A 50 -9.82 -11.00 -1.87
N PRO A 51 -10.24 -12.04 -2.62
CA PRO A 51 -11.57 -12.08 -3.25
C PRO A 51 -12.71 -11.83 -2.26
N ARG A 52 -12.59 -12.41 -1.05
CA ARG A 52 -13.52 -12.17 0.05
C ARG A 52 -13.50 -10.71 0.52
N GLY A 53 -12.32 -10.11 0.67
CA GLY A 53 -12.20 -8.70 1.04
C GLY A 53 -12.82 -7.76 0.00
N VAL A 54 -12.64 -8.06 -1.30
CA VAL A 54 -13.29 -7.33 -2.40
C VAL A 54 -14.81 -7.49 -2.35
N GLU A 55 -15.32 -8.70 -2.09
CA GLU A 55 -16.75 -8.93 -1.94
C GLU A 55 -17.34 -8.15 -0.76
N GLU A 56 -16.67 -8.16 0.39
CA GLU A 56 -17.09 -7.44 1.60
C GLU A 56 -17.05 -5.91 1.39
N MET A 57 -15.98 -5.38 0.76
CA MET A 57 -15.92 -3.98 0.33
C MET A 57 -17.07 -3.64 -0.63
N GLY A 58 -17.34 -4.50 -1.61
CA GLY A 58 -18.43 -4.33 -2.55
C GLY A 58 -19.81 -4.32 -1.88
N LYS A 59 -20.04 -5.18 -0.89
CA LYS A 59 -21.27 -5.20 -0.08
C LYS A 59 -21.44 -3.88 0.69
N ARG A 60 -20.38 -3.40 1.36
CA ARG A 60 -20.43 -2.12 2.10
C ARG A 60 -20.63 -0.93 1.17
N ALA A 61 -19.89 -0.86 0.07
CA ALA A 61 -20.02 0.20 -0.91
C ALA A 61 -21.44 0.25 -1.49
N ARG A 62 -22.03 -0.91 -1.84
CA ARG A 62 -23.40 -0.98 -2.37
C ARG A 62 -24.49 -0.60 -1.38
N ALA A 63 -24.22 -0.67 -0.07
CA ALA A 63 -25.14 -0.14 0.95
C ALA A 63 -25.29 1.39 0.86
N HIS A 64 -24.29 2.08 0.31
CA HIS A 64 -24.25 3.54 0.14
C HIS A 64 -24.42 3.98 -1.33
N LEU A 65 -23.94 3.16 -2.28
CA LEU A 65 -23.91 3.40 -3.72
C LEU A 65 -24.46 2.16 -4.46
N PRO A 66 -25.79 2.00 -4.54
CA PRO A 66 -26.41 0.76 -5.04
C PRO A 66 -25.96 0.33 -6.45
N HIS A 67 -25.60 1.30 -7.29
CA HIS A 67 -25.17 1.08 -8.68
C HIS A 67 -23.64 1.14 -8.88
N ALA A 68 -22.86 1.13 -7.79
CA ALA A 68 -21.41 1.19 -7.88
C ALA A 68 -20.82 -0.02 -8.61
N ARG A 69 -20.02 0.24 -9.64
CA ARG A 69 -19.17 -0.75 -10.30
C ARG A 69 -17.92 -0.97 -9.48
N LEU A 70 -17.57 -2.22 -9.22
CA LEU A 70 -16.40 -2.58 -8.44
C LEU A 70 -15.26 -3.00 -9.37
N PHE A 71 -14.08 -2.44 -9.15
CA PHE A 71 -12.87 -2.75 -9.87
C PHE A 71 -11.75 -3.08 -8.87
N GLN A 72 -10.90 -4.04 -9.23
CA GLN A 72 -9.69 -4.34 -8.48
C GLN A 72 -8.49 -3.91 -9.33
N LEU A 73 -7.52 -3.23 -8.71
CA LEU A 73 -6.26 -2.92 -9.36
C LEU A 73 -5.54 -4.20 -9.77
N ARG A 74 -4.80 -4.14 -10.87
CA ARG A 74 -3.97 -5.26 -11.32
C ARG A 74 -2.54 -4.77 -11.49
N ALA A 75 -1.57 -5.51 -10.96
CA ALA A 75 -0.18 -5.25 -11.30
C ALA A 75 0.01 -5.51 -12.80
N ARG A 76 0.67 -4.58 -13.51
CA ARG A 76 1.07 -4.82 -14.89
C ARG A 76 2.16 -5.87 -14.91
N SER A 77 2.03 -6.86 -15.78
CA SER A 77 3.16 -7.73 -16.08
C SER A 77 4.27 -6.87 -16.71
N PRO A 78 5.53 -6.95 -16.22
CA PRO A 78 6.61 -6.21 -16.83
C PRO A 78 6.71 -6.57 -18.34
N PRO A 79 6.84 -5.57 -19.23
CA PRO A 79 6.95 -5.82 -20.66
C PRO A 79 8.26 -6.57 -20.92
N GLY A 80 8.16 -7.90 -21.09
CA GLY A 80 9.34 -8.77 -21.29
C GLY A 80 9.33 -10.06 -20.47
N GLY A 81 8.39 -10.25 -19.54
CA GLY A 81 8.19 -11.56 -18.91
C GLY A 81 7.76 -12.60 -19.95
N PRO A 82 8.25 -13.86 -19.89
CA PRO A 82 7.74 -14.93 -20.73
C PRO A 82 6.21 -15.01 -20.56
N PRO A 83 5.44 -15.23 -21.64
CA PRO A 83 3.98 -15.25 -21.58
C PRO A 83 3.54 -16.33 -20.58
N GLY A 84 3.15 -15.89 -19.37
CA GLY A 84 2.54 -16.77 -18.39
C GLY A 84 1.24 -17.35 -18.94
N PRO A 85 0.82 -18.54 -18.49
CA PRO A 85 -0.42 -19.14 -18.94
C PRO A 85 -1.57 -18.15 -18.70
N ALA A 86 -2.31 -17.83 -19.77
CA ALA A 86 -3.38 -16.85 -19.74
C ALA A 86 -4.35 -17.16 -18.59
N PRO A 87 -4.66 -16.20 -17.70
CA PRO A 87 -5.64 -16.43 -16.65
C PRO A 87 -6.99 -16.73 -17.30
N SER A 88 -7.58 -17.86 -16.94
CA SER A 88 -8.89 -18.28 -17.43
C SER A 88 -9.92 -17.19 -17.14
N PRO A 89 -10.79 -16.81 -18.09
CA PRO A 89 -11.82 -15.83 -17.83
C PRO A 89 -12.77 -16.33 -16.72
N PRO A 90 -13.19 -15.46 -15.79
CA PRO A 90 -14.20 -15.82 -14.80
C PRO A 90 -15.51 -16.16 -15.50
N TRP A 91 -16.09 -17.29 -15.13
CA TRP A 91 -17.28 -17.88 -15.71
C TRP A 91 -18.43 -16.88 -15.92
N THR A 92 -18.86 -16.72 -17.17
CA THR A 92 -20.22 -16.29 -17.52
C THR A 92 -21.03 -17.54 -17.87
N PRO A 93 -22.21 -17.77 -17.28
CA PRO A 93 -23.10 -18.81 -17.77
C PRO A 93 -23.66 -18.41 -19.14
N SER A 94 -23.42 -19.28 -20.13
CA SER A 94 -23.90 -19.16 -21.51
C SER A 94 -25.43 -19.08 -21.57
N ALA A 95 -25.94 -17.99 -22.15
CA ALA A 95 -27.23 -17.96 -22.80
C ALA A 95 -26.98 -17.69 -24.29
N SER A 96 -27.26 -18.71 -25.09
CA SER A 96 -27.23 -18.75 -26.54
C SER A 96 -28.33 -17.88 -27.14
N ALA A 97 -27.97 -16.86 -27.91
CA ALA A 97 -28.82 -16.32 -28.96
C ALA A 97 -27.97 -15.62 -30.02
N SER A 98 -27.94 -16.24 -31.20
CA SER A 98 -27.36 -15.76 -32.44
C SER A 98 -28.14 -14.55 -33.00
N ALA A 99 -27.45 -13.45 -33.29
CA ALA A 99 -27.89 -12.51 -34.31
C ALA A 99 -26.68 -11.75 -34.88
N SER A 100 -26.48 -11.90 -36.19
CA SER A 100 -25.56 -11.15 -37.03
C SER A 100 -25.94 -9.66 -37.07
N PRO A 101 -25.01 -8.78 -37.46
CA PRO A 101 -25.39 -7.85 -38.52
C PRO A 101 -24.31 -7.62 -39.58
N SER A 102 -24.80 -7.57 -40.80
CA SER A 102 -24.13 -7.18 -42.02
C SER A 102 -23.85 -5.67 -42.04
N SER A 103 -22.70 -5.36 -42.62
CA SER A 103 -22.29 -4.12 -43.31
C SER A 103 -23.39 -3.15 -43.75
N LEU A 104 -23.12 -1.83 -43.65
CA LEU A 104 -23.16 -0.89 -44.78
C LEU A 104 -22.54 0.47 -44.41
N SER A 105 -21.70 0.95 -45.34
CA SER A 105 -21.01 2.23 -45.37
C SER A 105 -21.90 3.32 -46.01
N SER A 106 -21.54 4.60 -45.78
CA SER A 106 -21.35 5.67 -46.79
C SER A 106 -22.08 7.01 -46.59
N ALA A 107 -21.36 8.06 -47.00
CA ALA A 107 -21.75 9.42 -47.46
C ALA A 107 -21.90 10.52 -46.39
N LEU A 108 -21.03 11.54 -46.30
CA LEU A 108 -20.66 12.65 -47.23
C LEU A 108 -21.65 13.83 -47.27
N SER A 109 -21.13 14.97 -46.81
CA SER A 109 -21.26 16.34 -47.35
C SER A 109 -22.63 17.03 -47.42
N SER A 110 -22.76 18.15 -46.70
CA SER A 110 -23.38 19.38 -47.26
C SER A 110 -22.89 20.65 -46.55
N SER A 111 -22.41 21.57 -47.36
CA SER A 111 -22.07 22.97 -47.12
C SER A 111 -23.29 23.89 -47.18
N SER A 112 -23.32 25.00 -46.43
CA SER A 112 -23.93 26.31 -46.81
C SER A 112 -23.73 27.31 -45.65
N SER A 113 -22.79 28.27 -45.74
CA SER A 113 -22.95 29.64 -46.25
C SER A 113 -23.64 30.64 -45.29
N CYS A 114 -22.92 31.74 -45.04
CA CYS A 114 -23.31 32.94 -44.27
C CYS A 114 -24.51 33.72 -44.87
N PRO A 115 -25.01 34.74 -44.16
CA PRO A 115 -24.57 36.10 -44.52
C PRO A 115 -24.33 37.08 -43.34
N THR A 116 -23.64 38.15 -43.71
CA THR A 116 -23.12 39.31 -42.99
C THR A 116 -24.13 40.46 -42.80
N SER A 117 -24.01 41.21 -41.69
CA SER A 117 -24.21 42.68 -41.54
C SER A 117 -23.71 43.08 -40.13
N LEU A 118 -22.65 43.90 -39.94
CA LEU A 118 -22.57 45.38 -39.93
C LEU A 118 -23.68 46.00 -39.05
N SER A 119 -23.45 46.71 -37.93
CA SER A 119 -22.52 47.83 -37.65
C SER A 119 -22.48 48.09 -36.11
N SER A 120 -21.31 48.24 -35.48
CA SER A 120 -20.69 49.51 -34.99
C SER A 120 -21.36 50.21 -33.78
N SER A 121 -20.67 50.25 -32.62
CA SER A 121 -19.98 51.46 -32.09
C SER A 121 -19.66 51.35 -30.57
N SER A 122 -18.35 51.49 -30.26
CA SER A 122 -17.69 52.19 -29.11
C SER A 122 -18.23 52.03 -27.67
N SER A 123 -17.44 51.74 -26.63
CA SER A 123 -16.13 52.32 -26.30
C SER A 123 -15.41 51.60 -25.13
N SER A 124 -14.11 51.38 -25.36
CA SER A 124 -12.92 51.38 -24.48
C SER A 124 -13.01 51.45 -22.94
N LEU A 125 -12.27 50.55 -22.27
CA LEU A 125 -11.17 50.86 -21.33
C LEU A 125 -10.23 49.63 -21.17
N SER A 126 -9.03 49.79 -21.74
CA SER A 126 -7.66 49.32 -21.38
C SER A 126 -7.46 48.70 -19.97
N SER A 127 -6.53 47.79 -19.65
CA SER A 127 -5.26 47.31 -20.24
C SER A 127 -4.78 46.08 -19.44
N SER A 128 -4.43 44.95 -20.09
CA SER A 128 -3.41 43.98 -19.61
C SER A 128 -3.39 42.70 -20.47
N SER A 129 -2.70 42.73 -21.62
CA SER A 129 -2.48 41.51 -22.41
C SER A 129 -1.32 41.68 -23.39
N SER A 130 -0.09 41.62 -22.90
CA SER A 130 1.11 41.61 -23.76
C SER A 130 2.15 40.55 -23.38
N LEU A 131 1.84 39.63 -22.46
CA LEU A 131 2.75 38.52 -22.09
C LEU A 131 2.33 37.13 -22.61
N ALA A 132 1.10 36.97 -23.11
CA ALA A 132 0.59 35.67 -23.56
C ALA A 132 1.04 35.27 -24.98
N SER A 133 1.40 36.24 -25.81
CA SER A 133 1.79 36.02 -27.22
C SER A 133 3.26 35.64 -27.40
N SER A 134 4.14 35.97 -26.44
CA SER A 134 5.57 35.63 -26.54
C SER A 134 5.91 34.20 -26.12
N LEU A 135 5.08 33.54 -25.31
CA LEU A 135 5.30 32.14 -24.90
C LEU A 135 4.89 31.14 -25.99
N SER A 136 3.89 31.45 -26.80
CA SER A 136 3.46 30.58 -27.91
C SER A 136 4.51 30.50 -29.03
N SER A 137 5.27 31.58 -29.26
CA SER A 137 6.34 31.61 -30.27
C SER A 137 7.65 31.00 -29.77
N ALA A 138 7.90 31.01 -28.44
CA ALA A 138 9.08 30.36 -27.86
C ALA A 138 8.98 28.82 -27.86
N LEU A 139 7.77 28.26 -27.75
CA LEU A 139 7.56 26.81 -27.87
C LEU A 139 7.71 26.30 -29.31
N ALA A 140 7.42 27.13 -30.31
CA ALA A 140 7.53 26.77 -31.72
C ALA A 140 8.98 26.75 -32.26
N ALA A 141 9.93 27.30 -31.50
CA ALA A 141 11.35 27.35 -31.86
C ALA A 141 12.20 26.26 -31.18
N LEU A 142 11.61 25.36 -30.38
CA LEU A 142 12.31 24.22 -29.82
C LEU A 142 12.55 23.17 -30.95
N PRO A 143 13.79 22.71 -31.15
CA PRO A 143 14.08 21.73 -32.20
C PRO A 143 13.26 20.47 -31.97
N ALA A 144 12.55 20.04 -33.02
CA ALA A 144 11.63 18.89 -33.10
C ALA A 144 12.32 17.51 -32.94
N ARG A 145 13.19 17.37 -31.95
CA ARG A 145 13.93 16.15 -31.59
C ARG A 145 13.83 15.80 -30.11
N VAL A 146 12.83 16.31 -29.40
CA VAL A 146 12.33 15.58 -28.22
C VAL A 146 11.51 14.44 -28.79
N SER A 147 12.15 13.29 -29.06
CA SER A 147 11.42 12.02 -29.09
C SER A 147 10.54 12.05 -27.85
N ALA A 148 9.22 12.11 -28.04
CA ALA A 148 8.27 12.10 -26.95
C ALA A 148 8.55 10.80 -26.19
N VAL A 149 9.35 10.89 -25.12
CA VAL A 149 9.61 9.81 -24.20
C VAL A 149 8.25 9.55 -23.62
N THR A 150 7.57 8.56 -24.21
CA THR A 150 6.26 8.15 -23.74
C THR A 150 6.51 7.70 -22.31
N PRO A 151 5.94 8.39 -21.30
CA PRO A 151 6.21 8.05 -19.91
C PRO A 151 5.95 6.56 -19.73
N ALA A 152 6.84 5.88 -19.00
CA ALA A 152 6.70 4.47 -18.76
C ALA A 152 5.29 4.17 -18.24
N PRO A 153 4.63 3.12 -18.73
CA PRO A 153 3.30 2.78 -18.26
C PRO A 153 3.32 2.53 -16.76
N SER A 154 2.28 2.99 -16.06
CA SER A 154 2.15 2.79 -14.61
C SER A 154 2.33 1.31 -14.24
N ALA A 155 2.91 1.04 -13.08
CA ALA A 155 3.06 -0.32 -12.55
C ALA A 155 1.71 -1.02 -12.31
N TYR A 156 0.62 -0.26 -12.20
CA TYR A 156 -0.72 -0.79 -11.98
C TYR A 156 -1.69 -0.37 -13.09
N ASP A 157 -2.56 -1.31 -13.43
CA ASP A 157 -3.70 -1.10 -14.31
C ASP A 157 -4.99 -0.96 -13.51
N THR A 158 -5.82 -0.03 -13.98
CA THR A 158 -7.22 0.12 -13.60
C THR A 158 -8.09 -0.42 -14.75
N PRO A 159 -8.14 -1.75 -14.99
CA PRO A 159 -8.74 -2.31 -16.21
C PRO A 159 -10.18 -1.86 -16.43
N GLY A 160 -10.90 -1.58 -15.33
CA GLY A 160 -12.25 -1.05 -15.37
C GLY A 160 -12.38 0.41 -15.80
N LEU A 161 -11.42 1.27 -15.49
CA LEU A 161 -11.48 2.70 -15.84
C LEU A 161 -10.92 2.97 -17.24
N ASP A 162 -10.00 2.14 -17.73
CA ASP A 162 -9.34 2.35 -19.02
C ASP A 162 -10.29 2.16 -20.21
N GLY A 163 -11.24 1.24 -20.11
CA GLY A 163 -12.27 0.99 -21.12
C GLY A 163 -13.52 1.86 -21.01
N MET A 164 -13.61 2.75 -20.02
CA MET A 164 -14.80 3.57 -19.81
C MET A 164 -14.81 4.81 -20.70
N PRO A 165 -15.97 5.22 -21.23
CA PRO A 165 -16.07 6.42 -22.06
C PRO A 165 -15.76 7.68 -21.22
N PRO A 166 -15.22 8.74 -21.83
CA PRO A 166 -15.03 10.01 -21.15
C PRO A 166 -16.34 10.59 -20.60
N GLY A 167 -16.31 11.20 -19.43
CA GLY A 167 -17.51 11.81 -18.82
C GLY A 167 -18.64 10.84 -18.49
N SER A 168 -18.33 9.56 -18.26
CA SER A 168 -19.32 8.52 -17.99
C SER A 168 -19.61 8.30 -16.51
N LEU A 169 -18.72 8.74 -15.63
CA LEU A 169 -18.83 8.55 -14.19
C LEU A 169 -19.11 9.87 -13.48
N ASP A 170 -19.97 9.79 -12.48
CA ASP A 170 -20.27 10.86 -11.53
C ASP A 170 -19.29 10.83 -10.34
N LEU A 171 -18.91 9.62 -9.92
CA LEU A 171 -18.13 9.39 -8.71
C LEU A 171 -17.13 8.25 -8.93
N ILE A 172 -15.89 8.45 -8.50
CA ILE A 172 -14.87 7.40 -8.39
C ILE A 172 -14.39 7.37 -6.96
N VAL A 173 -14.28 6.18 -6.38
CA VAL A 173 -13.80 5.98 -5.00
C VAL A 173 -12.60 5.05 -5.01
N PHE A 174 -11.43 5.54 -4.61
CA PHE A 174 -10.25 4.71 -4.33
C PHE A 174 -10.29 4.31 -2.85
N LEU A 175 -10.41 3.01 -2.55
CA LEU A 175 -10.55 2.50 -1.18
C LEU A 175 -9.24 1.92 -0.63
N GLY A 176 -9.12 1.80 0.69
CA GLY A 176 -8.12 0.96 1.35
C GLY A 176 -6.67 1.36 1.11
N ASN A 177 -6.36 2.65 1.12
CA ASN A 177 -5.00 3.18 0.90
C ASN A 177 -4.39 2.83 -0.47
N VAL A 178 -5.22 2.43 -1.43
CA VAL A 178 -4.84 2.19 -2.83
C VAL A 178 -3.98 3.30 -3.40
N PHE A 179 -4.34 4.54 -3.07
CA PHE A 179 -3.62 5.72 -3.55
C PHE A 179 -2.17 5.75 -3.06
N GLY A 180 -1.90 5.35 -1.81
CA GLY A 180 -0.58 5.41 -1.20
C GLY A 180 0.36 4.30 -1.67
N ALA A 181 -0.03 3.04 -1.51
CA ALA A 181 0.89 1.91 -1.72
C ALA A 181 1.11 1.57 -3.20
N GLU A 182 0.02 1.62 -3.98
CA GLU A 182 0.01 1.10 -5.35
C GLU A 182 0.10 2.24 -6.37
N MET A 183 -0.64 3.33 -6.16
CA MET A 183 -0.78 4.38 -7.17
C MET A 183 0.13 5.59 -6.97
N ARG A 184 0.75 5.80 -5.80
CA ARG A 184 1.40 7.08 -5.48
C ARG A 184 2.55 7.42 -6.42
N GLY A 185 3.36 6.44 -6.79
CA GLY A 185 4.45 6.62 -7.75
C GLY A 185 3.96 7.08 -9.12
N ASP A 186 2.74 6.67 -9.50
CA ASP A 186 2.10 6.98 -10.77
C ASP A 186 0.84 7.86 -10.58
N ALA A 187 0.79 8.66 -9.51
CA ALA A 187 -0.43 9.36 -9.11
C ALA A 187 -0.98 10.24 -10.24
N ALA A 188 -0.09 10.96 -10.93
CA ALA A 188 -0.47 11.80 -12.07
C ALA A 188 -1.16 11.00 -13.19
N TRP A 189 -0.65 9.80 -13.51
CA TRP A 189 -1.26 8.92 -14.51
C TRP A 189 -2.67 8.53 -14.10
N HIS A 190 -2.84 8.02 -12.89
CA HIS A 190 -4.15 7.56 -12.43
C HIS A 190 -5.16 8.70 -12.23
N LEU A 191 -4.71 9.86 -11.74
CA LEU A 191 -5.55 11.04 -11.61
C LEU A 191 -5.99 11.55 -13.00
N SER A 192 -5.12 11.52 -14.01
CA SER A 192 -5.50 11.87 -15.38
C SER A 192 -6.54 10.91 -15.96
N ARG A 193 -6.44 9.62 -15.66
CA ARG A 193 -7.41 8.60 -16.07
C ARG A 193 -8.76 8.82 -15.40
N ALA A 194 -8.76 9.06 -14.09
CA ALA A 194 -9.97 9.39 -13.33
C ALA A 194 -10.61 10.67 -13.89
N TYR A 195 -9.83 11.73 -14.11
CA TYR A 195 -10.30 12.98 -14.68
C TYR A 195 -10.96 12.79 -16.06
N ARG A 196 -10.39 11.95 -16.93
CA ARG A 196 -10.97 11.64 -18.25
C ARG A 196 -12.37 11.04 -18.15
N VAL A 197 -12.57 10.08 -17.25
CA VAL A 197 -13.83 9.33 -17.15
C VAL A 197 -14.88 10.02 -16.29
N LEU A 198 -14.47 10.94 -15.41
CA LEU A 198 -15.38 11.77 -14.63
C LEU A 198 -16.08 12.80 -15.52
N ARG A 199 -17.35 13.07 -15.22
CA ARG A 199 -18.06 14.24 -15.75
C ARG A 199 -17.39 15.52 -15.28
N GLY A 200 -17.70 16.65 -15.93
CA GLY A 200 -17.14 17.96 -15.55
C GLY A 200 -17.31 18.30 -14.07
N ASP A 201 -18.42 17.84 -13.50
CA ASP A 201 -18.80 18.02 -12.11
C ASP A 201 -18.50 16.82 -11.19
N GLY A 202 -17.91 15.77 -11.74
CA GLY A 202 -17.69 14.52 -11.05
C GLY A 202 -16.75 14.66 -9.85
N VAL A 203 -16.84 13.71 -8.93
CA VAL A 203 -16.03 13.67 -7.72
C VAL A 203 -15.12 12.45 -7.73
N LEU A 204 -13.84 12.67 -7.45
CA LEU A 204 -12.91 11.61 -7.10
C LEU A 204 -12.74 11.61 -5.57
N ALA A 205 -13.00 10.49 -4.94
CA ALA A 205 -12.81 10.28 -3.51
C ALA A 205 -11.68 9.29 -3.27
N ILE A 206 -10.81 9.60 -2.31
CA ILE A 206 -9.77 8.71 -1.80
C ILE A 206 -10.11 8.45 -0.35
N VAL A 207 -10.39 7.18 -0.03
CA VAL A 207 -10.69 6.73 1.33
C VAL A 207 -9.56 5.83 1.78
N GLY A 208 -9.02 6.17 2.94
CA GLY A 208 -7.87 5.48 3.50
C GLY A 208 -7.87 5.54 5.02
N TYR A 209 -6.81 4.99 5.59
CA TYR A 209 -6.55 5.02 7.01
C TYR A 209 -5.05 5.16 7.28
N SER A 210 -4.71 5.74 8.42
CA SER A 210 -3.34 5.78 8.89
C SER A 210 -2.88 4.34 9.18
N PRO A 211 -1.73 3.92 8.65
CA PRO A 211 -1.22 2.57 8.89
C PRO A 211 -0.79 2.35 10.35
N TRP A 212 -0.65 3.44 11.12
CA TRP A 212 -0.27 3.41 12.52
C TRP A 212 -1.49 3.21 13.40
N LEU A 213 -1.63 2.00 13.92
CA LEU A 213 -2.65 1.69 14.92
C LEU A 213 -2.24 2.27 16.25
N ARG A 214 -3.20 2.90 16.94
CA ARG A 214 -2.97 3.42 18.27
C ARG A 214 -3.71 2.54 19.27
N VAL A 215 -2.98 1.78 20.08
CA VAL A 215 -3.57 1.17 21.27
C VAL A 215 -3.87 2.30 22.25
N VAL A 216 -5.12 2.41 22.70
CA VAL A 216 -5.60 3.47 23.60
C VAL A 216 -5.76 2.97 25.02
N ALA A 217 -6.14 1.70 25.19
CA ALA A 217 -6.24 1.08 26.49
C ALA A 217 -5.95 -0.42 26.43
N PRO A 218 -5.42 -1.00 27.52
CA PRO A 218 -4.94 -0.31 28.73
C PRO A 218 -3.66 0.51 28.48
N GLY A 219 -3.34 1.44 29.39
CA GLY A 219 -2.25 2.42 29.20
C GLY A 219 -0.88 1.78 28.97
N TRP A 220 -0.56 0.70 29.69
CA TRP A 220 0.68 -0.04 29.48
C TRP A 220 0.78 -0.66 28.08
N ALA A 221 -0.33 -1.13 27.50
CA ALA A 221 -0.35 -1.68 26.15
C ALA A 221 -0.16 -0.58 25.10
N ALA A 222 -0.69 0.61 25.39
CA ALA A 222 -0.48 1.81 24.57
C ALA A 222 0.99 2.23 24.52
N GLU A 223 1.66 2.22 25.67
CA GLU A 223 3.10 2.52 25.78
C GLU A 223 3.95 1.47 25.07
N ASP A 224 3.74 0.17 25.36
CA ASP A 224 4.49 -0.92 24.72
C ASP A 224 4.33 -0.88 23.18
N ALA A 225 3.11 -0.64 22.68
CA ALA A 225 2.85 -0.51 21.24
C ALA A 225 3.55 0.71 20.61
N ALA A 226 3.57 1.84 21.31
CA ALA A 226 4.22 3.07 20.84
C ALA A 226 5.74 2.93 20.82
N ASP A 227 6.32 2.25 21.80
CA ASP A 227 7.75 1.98 21.87
C ASP A 227 8.18 1.02 20.75
N TYR A 228 7.42 -0.04 20.50
CA TYR A 228 7.65 -0.93 19.37
C TYR A 228 7.62 -0.17 18.02
N GLN A 229 6.63 0.70 17.80
CA GLN A 229 6.57 1.51 16.57
C GLN A 229 7.79 2.44 16.42
N ARG A 230 8.24 3.04 17.53
CA ARG A 230 9.43 3.91 17.54
C ARG A 230 10.70 3.10 17.20
N GLU A 231 10.83 1.90 17.76
CA GLU A 231 11.94 1.00 17.49
C GLU A 231 11.94 0.52 16.04
N LEU A 232 10.78 0.15 15.49
CA LEU A 232 10.63 -0.24 14.09
C LEU A 232 11.11 0.88 13.14
N LEU A 233 10.66 2.11 13.36
CA LEU A 233 11.07 3.26 12.55
C LEU A 233 12.57 3.56 12.69
N ALA A 234 13.10 3.56 13.92
CA ALA A 234 14.53 3.74 14.16
C ALA A 234 15.38 2.64 13.50
N GLY A 235 14.87 1.40 13.48
CA GLY A 235 15.47 0.26 12.80
C GLY A 235 15.54 0.47 11.27
N CYS A 236 14.44 0.91 10.66
CA CYS A 236 14.43 1.24 9.23
C CYS A 236 15.41 2.38 8.88
N GLU A 237 15.48 3.44 9.70
CA GLU A 237 16.44 4.54 9.51
C GLU A 237 17.90 4.07 9.67
N ALA A 238 18.18 3.19 10.64
CA ALA A 238 19.51 2.63 10.84
C ALA A 238 19.93 1.74 9.66
N ALA A 239 19.04 0.87 9.17
CA ALA A 239 19.28 0.05 7.99
C ALA A 239 19.56 0.92 6.74
N GLY A 240 18.83 2.04 6.58
CA GLY A 240 19.07 3.02 5.52
C GLY A 240 20.45 3.67 5.55
N ARG A 241 21.02 3.89 6.75
CA ARG A 241 22.37 4.44 6.93
C ARG A 241 23.46 3.40 6.70
N GLU A 242 23.27 2.18 7.20
CA GLU A 242 24.23 1.09 7.08
C GLU A 242 24.40 0.66 5.62
N GLY A 243 23.31 0.54 4.87
CA GLY A 243 23.36 0.14 3.47
C GLY A 243 23.90 1.19 2.50
N ALA A 244 24.11 2.43 2.93
CA ALA A 244 24.81 3.45 2.15
C ALA A 244 26.35 3.32 2.24
N ALA A 245 26.88 2.47 3.12
CA ALA A 245 28.30 2.40 3.45
C ALA A 245 29.03 1.13 2.96
N GLY A 246 28.35 0.17 2.32
CA GLY A 246 28.95 -1.13 1.95
C GLY A 246 29.08 -1.35 0.43
N ASP A 247 30.29 -1.64 -0.06
CA ASP A 247 30.64 -1.54 -1.49
C ASP A 247 30.37 -2.78 -2.38
N ALA A 248 29.93 -3.96 -1.88
CA ALA A 248 29.91 -5.18 -2.74
C ALA A 248 28.71 -6.15 -2.62
N ALA A 249 28.00 -6.24 -1.48
CA ALA A 249 26.75 -7.03 -1.37
C ALA A 249 25.52 -6.23 -1.85
N HIS A 250 25.73 -5.37 -2.85
CA HIS A 250 25.10 -4.05 -2.91
C HIS A 250 23.71 -4.07 -3.58
N GLU A 251 23.42 -4.99 -4.50
CA GLU A 251 22.21 -4.91 -5.32
C GLU A 251 20.94 -5.32 -4.56
N GLU A 252 20.92 -6.47 -3.90
CA GLU A 252 19.74 -6.90 -3.12
C GLU A 252 19.51 -5.97 -1.93
N ALA A 253 20.58 -5.60 -1.22
CA ALA A 253 20.50 -4.64 -0.13
C ALA A 253 19.94 -3.30 -0.62
N SER A 254 20.41 -2.80 -1.76
CA SER A 254 19.90 -1.54 -2.34
C SER A 254 18.45 -1.63 -2.79
N PHE A 255 18.05 -2.76 -3.38
CA PHE A 255 16.66 -3.00 -3.74
C PHE A 255 15.77 -2.97 -2.49
N ARG A 256 16.14 -3.68 -1.43
CA ARG A 256 15.40 -3.72 -0.16
C ARG A 256 15.32 -2.34 0.50
N LEU A 257 16.41 -1.59 0.53
CA LEU A 257 16.42 -0.23 1.07
C LEU A 257 15.56 0.73 0.25
N HIS A 258 15.57 0.57 -1.08
CA HIS A 258 14.69 1.33 -1.96
C HIS A 258 13.22 1.01 -1.69
N GLU A 259 12.87 -0.28 -1.55
CA GLU A 259 11.52 -0.70 -1.17
C GLU A 259 11.12 -0.14 0.21
N MET A 260 12.01 -0.20 1.19
CA MET A 260 11.78 0.30 2.55
C MET A 260 11.56 1.81 2.56
N ARG A 261 12.38 2.57 1.82
CA ARG A 261 12.19 4.02 1.67
C ARG A 261 10.86 4.33 1.01
N ARG A 262 10.52 3.65 -0.09
CA ARG A 262 9.24 3.83 -0.79
C ARG A 262 8.06 3.54 0.13
N GLU A 263 8.15 2.50 0.95
CA GLU A 263 7.11 2.15 1.91
C GLU A 263 7.00 3.23 3.01
N LEU A 264 8.11 3.65 3.62
CA LEU A 264 8.13 4.73 4.62
C LEU A 264 7.48 6.00 4.08
N GLU A 265 7.88 6.45 2.90
CA GLU A 265 7.29 7.62 2.26
C GLU A 265 5.77 7.43 2.09
N SER A 266 5.32 6.23 1.70
CA SER A 266 3.89 5.92 1.54
C SER A 266 3.12 6.00 2.85
N LEU A 267 3.67 5.45 3.94
CA LEU A 267 3.08 5.50 5.27
C LEU A 267 3.03 6.93 5.82
N GLU A 268 4.08 7.73 5.58
CA GLU A 268 4.13 9.15 5.95
C GLU A 268 3.08 9.97 5.19
N SER A 269 2.95 9.74 3.89
CA SER A 269 1.93 10.38 3.06
C SER A 269 0.52 10.02 3.53
N ALA A 270 0.26 8.73 3.82
CA ALA A 270 -1.02 8.29 4.37
C ALA A 270 -1.30 8.88 5.76
N ARG A 271 -0.27 9.03 6.61
CA ARG A 271 -0.36 9.67 7.94
C ARG A 271 -0.82 11.13 7.87
N VAL A 272 -0.48 11.85 6.81
CA VAL A 272 -0.93 13.23 6.57
C VAL A 272 -2.10 13.33 5.60
N GLY A 273 -2.74 12.21 5.24
CA GLY A 273 -3.91 12.18 4.36
C GLY A 273 -3.57 12.75 2.98
N HIS A 274 -2.39 12.37 2.47
CA HIS A 274 -1.82 12.78 1.20
C HIS A 274 -1.81 14.31 1.02
N SER A 275 -1.53 15.07 2.07
CA SER A 275 -1.36 16.53 1.99
C SER A 275 -0.09 16.92 1.24
N ASP A 276 0.88 16.01 1.16
CA ASP A 276 2.13 16.11 0.42
C ASP A 276 1.96 15.86 -1.09
N VAL A 277 0.81 15.36 -1.52
CA VAL A 277 0.53 15.07 -2.94
C VAL A 277 -0.25 16.23 -3.56
N PHE A 278 0.23 16.68 -4.73
CA PHE A 278 -0.48 17.65 -5.55
C PHE A 278 -1.66 16.99 -6.27
N PHE A 279 -2.86 17.56 -6.08
CA PHE A 279 -4.06 17.13 -6.78
C PHE A 279 -4.48 18.20 -7.81
N PRO A 280 -4.62 17.86 -9.11
CA PRO A 280 -4.96 18.80 -10.17
C PRO A 280 -6.48 19.08 -10.21
N PHE A 281 -7.09 19.32 -9.06
CA PHE A 281 -8.52 19.60 -8.90
C PHE A 281 -8.69 20.97 -8.26
N ARG A 282 -9.74 21.71 -8.65
CA ARG A 282 -10.01 23.05 -8.12
C ARG A 282 -10.40 23.00 -6.64
N ALA A 283 -11.16 21.99 -6.25
CA ALA A 283 -11.61 21.78 -4.88
C ALA A 283 -11.02 20.48 -4.32
N VAL A 284 -10.28 20.62 -3.21
CA VAL A 284 -9.72 19.48 -2.46
C VAL A 284 -10.17 19.62 -1.02
N ARG A 285 -10.96 18.66 -0.52
CA ARG A 285 -11.36 18.60 0.90
C ARG A 285 -10.76 17.37 1.54
N ARG A 286 -10.23 17.53 2.75
CA ARG A 286 -9.68 16.44 3.56
C ARG A 286 -10.45 16.37 4.87
N ARG A 287 -10.89 15.18 5.27
CA ARG A 287 -11.60 14.94 6.52
C ARG A 287 -10.99 13.74 7.22
N TRP A 288 -10.92 13.81 8.54
CA TRP A 288 -10.37 12.77 9.40
C TRP A 288 -11.45 12.23 10.32
N PHE A 289 -11.39 10.92 10.58
CA PHE A 289 -12.30 10.21 11.46
C PHE A 289 -11.50 9.28 12.35
N ASP A 290 -11.82 9.25 13.64
CA ASP A 290 -11.24 8.29 14.56
C ASP A 290 -12.25 7.15 14.77
N SER A 291 -11.86 5.93 14.41
CA SER A 291 -12.63 4.71 14.66
C SER A 291 -12.00 3.95 15.80
N GLU A 292 -12.81 3.45 16.73
CA GLU A 292 -12.35 2.67 17.88
C GLU A 292 -12.82 1.22 17.76
N TYR A 293 -11.93 0.27 18.02
CA TYR A 293 -12.14 -1.17 17.91
C TYR A 293 -11.71 -1.86 19.21
N ALA A 294 -12.42 -2.92 19.57
CA ALA A 294 -12.00 -3.86 20.59
C ALA A 294 -11.30 -5.04 19.89
N MET A 295 -10.02 -5.29 20.19
CA MET A 295 -9.19 -6.30 19.51
C MET A 295 -8.46 -7.20 20.50
N HIS A 296 -8.30 -8.48 20.17
CA HIS A 296 -7.45 -9.37 20.95
C HIS A 296 -5.96 -8.97 20.74
N PRO A 297 -5.06 -9.15 21.74
CA PRO A 297 -3.62 -8.91 21.58
C PRO A 297 -3.03 -9.52 20.30
N ALA A 298 -3.38 -10.78 20.03
CA ALA A 298 -3.00 -11.49 18.80
C ALA A 298 -3.41 -10.76 17.51
N ASP A 299 -4.60 -10.15 17.48
CA ASP A 299 -5.06 -9.41 16.31
C ASP A 299 -4.30 -8.09 16.18
N VAL A 300 -3.99 -7.40 17.27
CA VAL A 300 -3.18 -6.17 17.23
C VAL A 300 -1.78 -6.48 16.69
N VAL A 301 -1.18 -7.57 17.14
CA VAL A 301 0.12 -8.03 16.66
C VAL A 301 0.06 -8.47 15.19
N ASP A 302 -0.94 -9.24 14.79
CA ASP A 302 -1.16 -9.59 13.38
C ASP A 302 -1.30 -8.32 12.53
N ALA A 303 -1.94 -7.27 13.05
CA ALA A 303 -2.07 -6.00 12.35
C ALA A 303 -0.74 -5.26 12.20
N PHE A 304 0.13 -5.28 13.23
CA PHE A 304 1.50 -4.77 13.10
C PHE A 304 2.32 -5.58 12.09
N ARG A 305 2.17 -6.90 12.05
CA ARG A 305 2.81 -7.74 11.02
C ARG A 305 2.40 -7.36 9.60
N THR A 306 1.19 -6.84 9.39
CA THR A 306 0.77 -6.39 8.05
C THR A 306 1.49 -5.13 7.57
N ILE A 307 2.18 -4.40 8.45
CA ILE A 307 3.04 -3.27 8.06
C ILE A 307 4.25 -3.85 7.32
N ARG A 308 4.34 -3.58 6.02
CA ARG A 308 5.39 -4.14 5.14
C ARG A 308 6.82 -3.84 5.61
N LEU A 309 7.02 -2.81 6.42
CA LEU A 309 8.31 -2.52 7.05
C LEU A 309 8.82 -3.68 7.92
N ASN A 310 7.94 -4.45 8.56
CA ASN A 310 8.34 -5.63 9.31
C ASN A 310 8.96 -6.70 8.40
N ASP A 311 8.30 -6.98 7.27
CA ASP A 311 8.83 -7.94 6.29
C ASP A 311 10.17 -7.46 5.71
N LEU A 312 10.33 -6.15 5.50
CA LEU A 312 11.57 -5.58 4.95
C LEU A 312 12.71 -5.54 5.97
N LEU A 313 12.43 -5.33 7.26
CA LEU A 313 13.43 -5.20 8.31
C LEU A 313 13.81 -6.55 8.94
N TYR A 314 12.81 -7.39 9.20
CA TYR A 314 12.97 -8.66 9.93
C TYR A 314 12.72 -9.88 9.06
N GLY A 315 12.18 -9.72 7.84
CA GLY A 315 11.98 -10.84 6.93
C GLY A 315 13.30 -11.57 6.76
N GLU A 316 13.28 -12.88 7.03
CA GLU A 316 14.40 -13.73 6.68
C GLU A 316 14.67 -13.48 5.19
N THR A 317 15.90 -13.06 4.87
CA THR A 317 16.54 -13.54 3.66
C THR A 317 16.51 -15.05 3.80
N THR A 318 15.38 -15.68 3.47
CA THR A 318 15.40 -17.06 3.04
C THR A 318 16.31 -16.99 1.84
N GLU A 319 17.60 -17.27 2.05
CA GLU A 319 18.48 -17.67 0.98
C GLU A 319 17.67 -18.72 0.24
N VAL A 320 17.25 -18.34 -0.97
CA VAL A 320 16.55 -19.26 -1.85
C VAL A 320 17.57 -20.36 -2.06
N GLU A 321 17.45 -21.43 -1.29
CA GLU A 321 18.22 -22.64 -1.46
C GLU A 321 18.02 -23.02 -2.91
N ALA A 322 19.04 -22.74 -3.72
CA ALA A 322 18.95 -22.85 -5.16
C ALA A 322 18.40 -24.25 -5.45
N PRO A 323 17.37 -24.39 -6.31
CA PRO A 323 16.75 -25.67 -6.53
C PRO A 323 17.85 -26.68 -6.91
N PRO A 324 17.84 -27.92 -6.37
CA PRO A 324 18.91 -28.88 -6.54
C PRO A 324 18.91 -29.47 -7.97
N TRP A 325 19.09 -28.62 -8.97
CA TRP A 325 19.49 -29.02 -10.31
C TRP A 325 21.01 -28.91 -10.35
N GLY A 326 21.66 -29.79 -9.58
CA GLY A 326 23.04 -30.18 -9.84
C GLY A 326 23.09 -30.87 -11.19
N VAL A 327 23.24 -30.08 -12.25
CA VAL A 327 23.69 -30.56 -13.55
C VAL A 327 25.09 -31.13 -13.30
N GLY A 328 25.24 -32.43 -13.51
CA GLY A 328 26.49 -33.16 -13.29
C GLY A 328 27.65 -32.48 -14.01
N SER A 329 28.56 -31.89 -13.24
CA SER A 329 29.89 -31.53 -13.72
C SER A 329 30.84 -32.67 -13.38
N SER A 330 31.07 -33.49 -14.40
CA SER A 330 32.32 -34.15 -14.74
C SER A 330 33.43 -34.17 -13.68
N THR A 331 33.68 -35.40 -13.21
CA THR A 331 34.97 -36.00 -12.88
C THR A 331 36.19 -35.19 -13.35
N THR A 332 36.89 -34.54 -12.42
CA THR A 332 38.29 -34.14 -12.61
C THR A 332 39.20 -35.19 -11.94
N PRO A 333 40.26 -35.66 -12.62
CA PRO A 333 41.14 -36.66 -12.06
C PRO A 333 42.13 -36.05 -11.07
N SER A 334 42.26 -36.73 -9.94
CA SER A 334 43.43 -36.83 -9.05
C SER A 334 44.75 -36.39 -9.68
N LEU A 335 45.33 -35.31 -9.14
CA LEU A 335 46.76 -35.03 -9.20
C LEU A 335 47.25 -34.67 -7.79
N ASN A 336 48.23 -35.45 -7.33
CA ASN A 336 48.90 -35.35 -6.03
C ASN A 336 49.52 -33.96 -5.79
N PRO A 337 49.60 -33.49 -4.53
CA PRO A 337 50.59 -32.49 -4.16
C PRO A 337 51.94 -33.16 -3.81
N PRO A 338 53.08 -32.62 -4.26
CA PRO A 338 54.38 -33.01 -3.75
C PRO A 338 54.63 -32.37 -2.38
N SER A 339 55.14 -33.20 -1.47
CA SER A 339 55.87 -32.82 -0.28
C SER A 339 57.00 -31.85 -0.60
N GLY A 340 56.98 -30.68 0.04
CA GLY A 340 58.04 -29.68 0.00
C GLY A 340 58.16 -28.98 1.34
N GLU A 341 59.15 -29.41 2.13
CA GLU A 341 59.67 -28.75 3.32
C GLU A 341 60.33 -27.41 2.93
N GLY A 342 60.31 -26.43 3.84
CA GLY A 342 61.37 -25.41 3.89
C GLY A 342 60.95 -23.98 4.22
N ALA A 343 61.44 -23.54 5.38
CA ALA A 343 61.96 -22.21 5.70
C ALA A 343 60.98 -21.07 6.04
N ASP A 344 60.92 -20.81 7.35
CA ASP A 344 61.35 -19.55 7.98
C ASP A 344 61.06 -18.23 7.26
N SER A 345 60.15 -17.45 7.84
CA SER A 345 60.33 -16.00 7.93
C SER A 345 59.64 -15.45 9.17
N LEU A 346 60.47 -15.00 10.10
CA LEU A 346 60.14 -14.09 11.20
C LEU A 346 59.28 -12.93 10.69
N GLY A 347 58.18 -12.66 11.39
CA GLY A 347 57.32 -11.50 11.20
C GLY A 347 56.76 -11.10 12.56
N ASP A 348 57.53 -10.27 13.24
CA ASP A 348 57.27 -9.61 14.51
C ASP A 348 55.87 -8.97 14.55
N SER A 349 55.05 -9.37 15.52
CA SER A 349 53.75 -8.75 15.80
C SER A 349 53.41 -8.98 17.26
N ASP A 350 53.82 -8.02 18.08
CA ASP A 350 53.38 -7.79 19.45
C ASP A 350 51.86 -7.56 19.49
N PHE A 351 51.08 -8.65 19.45
CA PHE A 351 49.73 -8.66 19.97
C PHE A 351 49.66 -9.66 21.12
N VAL A 352 49.36 -9.12 22.29
CA VAL A 352 49.09 -9.89 23.50
C VAL A 352 47.86 -10.77 23.24
N ASN A 353 48.10 -12.04 22.90
CA ASN A 353 47.09 -13.08 22.95
C ASN A 353 46.71 -13.31 24.41
N LEU A 354 45.62 -12.69 24.86
CA LEU A 354 44.97 -13.05 26.11
C LEU A 354 44.36 -14.45 25.93
N PRO A 355 44.78 -15.48 26.71
CA PRO A 355 44.12 -16.77 26.68
C PRO A 355 42.75 -16.63 27.33
N LEU A 356 41.73 -16.35 26.52
CA LEU A 356 40.35 -16.57 26.92
C LEU A 356 40.16 -18.09 27.00
N HIS A 357 40.15 -18.58 28.24
CA HIS A 357 39.81 -19.95 28.56
C HIS A 357 38.49 -20.33 27.90
N ASP A 358 38.60 -21.16 26.87
CA ASP A 358 37.50 -21.87 26.23
C ASP A 358 37.03 -22.97 27.19
N ALA A 359 36.32 -22.57 28.25
CA ALA A 359 35.58 -23.48 29.11
C ALA A 359 34.25 -23.75 28.42
N GLY A 360 34.24 -24.82 27.63
CA GLY A 360 33.11 -25.24 26.82
C GLY A 360 31.80 -25.33 27.61
N ASP A 361 30.83 -24.54 27.16
CA ASP A 361 29.43 -24.71 27.48
C ASP A 361 28.74 -25.31 26.23
N PRO A 362 28.32 -26.59 26.25
CA PRO A 362 27.92 -27.33 25.04
C PRO A 362 26.49 -27.02 24.54
N LEU A 363 25.99 -25.79 24.75
CA LEU A 363 24.62 -25.40 24.40
C LEU A 363 24.46 -24.43 23.23
N TYR A 364 25.54 -24.06 22.53
CA TYR A 364 25.48 -23.25 21.31
C TYR A 364 25.86 -24.04 20.07
N GLY A 365 24.87 -24.69 19.45
CA GLY A 365 24.98 -25.29 18.12
C GLY A 365 24.27 -24.41 17.08
N PHE A 366 24.90 -24.29 15.90
CA PHE A 366 24.52 -23.51 14.71
C PHE A 366 25.00 -22.05 14.67
N TYR A 367 26.32 -21.88 14.56
CA TYR A 367 26.92 -20.68 14.00
C TYR A 367 27.24 -20.92 12.51
N HIS A 368 26.61 -20.14 11.62
CA HIS A 368 27.06 -19.98 10.25
C HIS A 368 28.31 -19.06 10.24
N PRO A 369 29.44 -19.48 9.67
CA PRO A 369 30.72 -18.76 9.76
C PRO A 369 30.98 -17.77 8.60
N GLU A 370 29.98 -17.03 8.13
CA GLU A 370 30.13 -16.09 6.99
C GLU A 370 29.70 -14.65 7.38
N ASP A 371 30.14 -14.15 8.55
CA ASP A 371 30.13 -12.72 8.86
C ASP A 371 31.46 -12.38 9.54
N GLN A 372 32.41 -11.78 8.84
CA GLN A 372 33.56 -11.13 9.48
C GLN A 372 33.19 -9.68 9.84
N PRO A 373 33.09 -9.31 11.14
CA PRO A 373 32.82 -7.95 11.53
C PRO A 373 34.13 -7.18 11.71
N ILE A 374 34.26 -6.06 11.01
CA ILE A 374 35.20 -5.00 11.42
C ILE A 374 34.51 -4.32 12.61
N LEU A 375 35.05 -4.55 13.83
CA LEU A 375 34.54 -4.17 15.17
C LEU A 375 33.66 -5.24 15.83
N ASN A 376 34.12 -5.77 16.98
CA ASN A 376 33.58 -6.87 17.79
C ASN A 376 32.13 -6.71 18.35
N VAL A 377 31.28 -5.90 17.72
CA VAL A 377 29.88 -5.70 18.12
C VAL A 377 28.98 -6.42 17.10
N ARG A 378 28.78 -7.72 17.32
CA ARG A 378 27.81 -8.50 16.55
C ARG A 378 26.41 -8.19 17.10
N ARG A 379 25.57 -7.49 16.34
CA ARG A 379 24.15 -7.35 16.69
C ARG A 379 23.51 -8.73 16.68
N ARG A 380 23.32 -9.33 17.87
CA ARG A 380 22.58 -10.58 18.00
C ARG A 380 21.14 -10.27 17.63
N ARG A 381 20.68 -10.77 16.48
CA ARG A 381 19.24 -10.85 16.22
C ARG A 381 18.65 -11.72 17.32
N SER A 382 17.70 -11.15 18.05
CA SER A 382 16.89 -11.90 19.01
C SER A 382 16.35 -13.14 18.30
N LEU A 383 16.49 -14.32 18.92
CA LEU A 383 15.86 -15.55 18.40
C LEU A 383 14.33 -15.48 18.43
N ILE A 384 13.78 -14.51 19.16
CA ILE A 384 12.35 -14.31 19.36
C ILE A 384 11.90 -13.11 18.52
N ASP A 385 10.86 -13.29 17.70
CA ASP A 385 10.18 -12.20 16.99
C ASP A 385 9.72 -11.15 18.02
N PRO A 386 10.13 -9.86 17.90
CA PRO A 386 9.73 -8.82 18.85
C PRO A 386 8.21 -8.72 19.00
N LEU A 387 7.44 -9.03 17.94
CA LEU A 387 5.98 -9.03 17.99
C LEU A 387 5.41 -10.22 18.76
N GLU A 388 6.05 -11.40 18.71
CA GLU A 388 5.67 -12.54 19.56
C GLU A 388 5.96 -12.26 21.04
N ALA A 389 7.11 -11.64 21.31
CA ALA A 389 7.46 -11.20 22.67
C ALA A 389 6.44 -10.18 23.19
N LEU A 390 6.04 -9.22 22.35
CA LEU A 390 5.01 -8.23 22.68
C LEU A 390 3.66 -8.89 22.97
N GLU A 391 3.20 -9.79 22.11
CA GLU A 391 1.97 -10.57 22.32
C GLU A 391 1.99 -11.32 23.65
N HIS A 392 3.11 -12.02 23.93
CA HIS A 392 3.29 -12.78 25.14
C HIS A 392 3.25 -11.88 26.39
N CYS A 393 3.96 -10.75 26.37
CA CYS A 393 3.96 -9.77 27.45
C CYS A 393 2.55 -9.23 27.74
N TRP A 394 1.78 -8.92 26.69
CA TRP A 394 0.40 -8.46 26.82
C TRP A 394 -0.51 -9.53 27.41
N ASN A 395 -0.39 -10.78 26.94
CA ASN A 395 -1.19 -11.89 27.45
C ASN A 395 -0.89 -12.16 28.95
N VAL A 396 0.38 -12.13 29.36
CA VAL A 396 0.76 -12.30 30.77
C VAL A 396 0.20 -11.16 31.61
N ARG A 397 0.33 -9.90 31.18
CA ARG A 397 -0.17 -8.73 31.91
C ARG A 397 -1.69 -8.72 32.06
N LEU A 398 -2.43 -9.09 31.01
CA LEU A 398 -3.89 -9.21 31.07
C LEU A 398 -4.31 -10.32 32.06
N ALA A 399 -3.65 -11.48 32.02
CA ALA A 399 -3.94 -12.57 32.95
C ALA A 399 -3.72 -12.21 34.43
N LEU A 400 -2.72 -11.36 34.71
CA LEU A 400 -2.42 -10.82 36.04
C LEU A 400 -3.43 -9.76 36.46
N THR A 401 -3.82 -8.85 35.56
CA THR A 401 -4.76 -7.75 35.85
C THR A 401 -6.17 -8.29 36.13
N ASP A 402 -6.57 -9.37 35.47
CA ASP A 402 -7.85 -10.05 35.73
C ASP A 402 -7.86 -10.84 37.05
N GLY A 403 -6.76 -10.84 37.81
CA GLY A 403 -6.60 -11.61 39.06
C GLY A 403 -7.48 -11.10 40.21
N ASP A 404 -7.96 -9.87 40.13
CA ASP A 404 -8.84 -9.27 41.14
C ASP A 404 -10.30 -9.74 41.02
N PHE A 405 -10.65 -10.43 39.93
CA PHE A 405 -11.97 -11.05 39.78
C PHE A 405 -12.02 -12.43 40.44
N SER A 406 -13.04 -12.63 41.27
CA SER A 406 -13.21 -13.82 42.12
C SER A 406 -12.90 -15.14 41.37
N PRO A 407 -12.04 -16.01 41.94
CA PRO A 407 -11.60 -17.27 41.31
C PRO A 407 -12.75 -18.24 40.97
N HIS A 408 -13.94 -18.04 41.54
CA HIS A 408 -15.12 -18.84 41.23
C HIS A 408 -15.81 -18.48 39.91
N GLN A 409 -15.60 -17.26 39.37
CA GLN A 409 -16.19 -16.85 38.09
C GLN A 409 -15.36 -17.31 36.89
N ARG A 410 -14.04 -17.51 37.08
CA ARG A 410 -13.08 -17.95 36.05
C ARG A 410 -13.33 -19.36 35.48
N ARG A 411 -14.05 -20.24 36.19
CA ARG A 411 -14.20 -21.65 35.77
C ARG A 411 -15.42 -21.94 34.89
N LYS A 412 -16.36 -21.00 34.78
CA LYS A 412 -17.68 -21.29 34.16
C LYS A 412 -17.88 -20.67 32.78
N THR A 413 -17.07 -19.69 32.42
CA THR A 413 -17.04 -19.06 31.11
C THR A 413 -15.61 -19.20 30.61
N GLY A 414 -15.37 -19.87 29.47
CA GLY A 414 -14.04 -19.89 28.87
C GLY A 414 -13.47 -18.48 28.87
N LEU A 415 -12.30 -18.30 29.51
CA LEU A 415 -11.66 -17.02 29.77
C LEU A 415 -11.28 -16.36 28.43
N GLU A 416 -12.24 -15.68 27.82
CA GLU A 416 -11.95 -14.71 26.78
C GLU A 416 -11.22 -13.55 27.45
N MET A 417 -9.97 -13.33 27.02
CA MET A 417 -9.16 -12.23 27.53
C MET A 417 -9.80 -10.90 27.17
N PRO A 418 -9.77 -9.88 28.05
CA PRO A 418 -10.38 -8.60 27.77
C PRO A 418 -9.70 -7.96 26.55
N PRO A 419 -10.46 -7.44 25.57
CA PRO A 419 -9.90 -6.89 24.36
C PRO A 419 -9.20 -5.56 24.62
N LEU A 420 -8.11 -5.33 23.90
CA LEU A 420 -7.43 -4.04 23.80
C LEU A 420 -8.31 -3.04 23.04
N ARG A 421 -8.35 -1.78 23.49
CA ARG A 421 -9.02 -0.69 22.77
C ARG A 421 -8.03 -0.09 21.79
N VAL A 422 -8.33 -0.16 20.50
CA VAL A 422 -7.47 0.28 19.41
C VAL A 422 -8.19 1.38 18.62
N GLN A 423 -7.51 2.50 18.40
CA GLN A 423 -7.98 3.59 17.58
C GLN A 423 -7.26 3.57 16.22
N VAL A 424 -8.05 3.69 15.15
CA VAL A 424 -7.56 3.80 13.78
C VAL A 424 -8.06 5.11 13.20
N LYS A 425 -7.13 5.91 12.66
CA LYS A 425 -7.46 7.16 11.99
C LYS A 425 -7.81 6.89 10.54
N HIS A 426 -9.06 7.10 10.17
CA HIS A 426 -9.51 7.06 8.78
C HIS A 426 -9.47 8.47 8.18
N PHE A 427 -9.28 8.57 6.87
CA PHE A 427 -9.38 9.82 6.15
C PHE A 427 -10.17 9.67 4.86
N VAL A 428 -10.80 10.76 4.47
CA VAL A 428 -11.47 10.92 3.18
C VAL A 428 -10.96 12.19 2.52
N ILE A 429 -10.46 12.05 1.30
CA ILE A 429 -10.10 13.17 0.42
C ILE A 429 -11.12 13.20 -0.70
N THR A 430 -11.80 14.32 -0.89
CA THR A 430 -12.69 14.53 -2.04
C THR A 430 -12.09 15.59 -2.95
N LEU A 431 -12.10 15.28 -4.24
CA LEU A 431 -11.49 16.05 -5.31
C LEU A 431 -12.58 16.34 -6.34
N SER A 432 -12.81 17.62 -6.63
CA SER A 432 -13.82 18.05 -7.61
C SER A 432 -13.34 19.25 -8.40
N ASN A 433 -13.82 19.36 -9.64
CA ASN A 433 -13.62 20.54 -10.47
C ASN A 433 -14.66 21.63 -10.24
N ARG A 434 -15.71 21.34 -9.45
CA ARG A 434 -16.69 22.34 -9.04
C ARG A 434 -16.01 23.42 -8.23
N SER A 435 -16.34 24.67 -8.52
CA SER A 435 -15.95 25.76 -7.64
C SER A 435 -16.68 25.59 -6.31
N MET A 436 -15.96 25.56 -5.18
CA MET A 436 -16.61 25.41 -3.87
C MET A 436 -17.51 26.60 -3.50
N ASN A 437 -17.38 27.72 -4.22
CA ASN A 437 -18.15 28.93 -4.00
C ASN A 437 -19.31 29.11 -5.01
N GLU A 438 -19.47 28.19 -5.96
CA GLU A 438 -20.70 28.14 -6.75
C GLU A 438 -21.80 27.67 -5.81
N VAL A 439 -22.54 28.66 -5.28
CA VAL A 439 -23.86 28.42 -4.69
C VAL A 439 -24.59 27.52 -5.67
N PRO A 440 -25.07 26.32 -5.26
CA PRO A 440 -25.82 25.48 -6.17
C PRO A 440 -26.95 26.35 -6.72
N GLN A 441 -26.96 26.56 -8.04
CA GLN A 441 -28.05 27.25 -8.72
C GLN A 441 -29.29 26.36 -8.62
N SER A 442 -29.90 26.34 -7.45
CA SER A 442 -31.14 25.65 -7.17
C SER A 442 -32.26 26.57 -7.62
N GLU A 443 -32.79 26.35 -8.81
CA GLU A 443 -34.21 26.66 -9.03
C GLU A 443 -35.07 25.42 -9.31
N ASP A 444 -34.58 24.34 -9.96
CA ASP A 444 -35.51 23.26 -10.38
C ASP A 444 -35.12 21.82 -10.01
N SER A 445 -34.32 21.58 -8.97
CA SER A 445 -34.04 20.21 -8.51
C SER A 445 -34.96 19.77 -7.37
N PRO A 446 -35.75 18.70 -7.52
CA PRO A 446 -36.61 18.19 -6.46
C PRO A 446 -35.74 17.78 -5.28
N ARG A 447 -36.04 18.34 -4.10
CA ARG A 447 -35.39 17.99 -2.83
C ARG A 447 -35.59 16.51 -2.53
N LEU A 448 -34.60 15.69 -2.91
CA LEU A 448 -34.51 14.30 -2.45
C LEU A 448 -34.17 14.34 -0.95
N LEU A 449 -35.22 14.28 -0.14
CA LEU A 449 -35.17 14.16 1.30
C LEU A 449 -34.62 12.75 1.64
N LEU A 450 -33.29 12.62 1.66
CA LEU A 450 -32.60 11.40 2.08
C LEU A 450 -32.88 11.16 3.58
N LYS A 451 -33.96 10.43 3.88
CA LYS A 451 -34.23 9.90 5.22
C LYS A 451 -33.25 8.76 5.49
N PHE A 452 -32.17 9.05 6.23
CA PHE A 452 -31.32 8.01 6.79
C PHE A 452 -32.07 7.28 7.89
N SER A 453 -32.60 6.09 7.59
CA SER A 453 -33.15 5.18 8.59
C SER A 453 -32.00 4.47 9.30
N SER A 454 -31.69 4.87 10.54
CA SER A 454 -30.73 4.20 11.42
C SER A 454 -31.28 2.85 11.90
N LYS A 455 -31.28 1.83 11.04
CA LYS A 455 -31.38 0.46 11.53
C LYS A 455 -29.97 0.00 11.91
N SER A 456 -29.79 -0.20 13.21
CA SER A 456 -28.57 -0.72 13.83
C SER A 456 -28.13 -2.01 13.14
N LEU A 457 -27.01 -1.93 12.42
CA LEU A 457 -26.21 -3.10 12.04
C LEU A 457 -25.42 -3.47 13.30
N ARG A 458 -25.82 -4.56 13.95
CA ARG A 458 -24.99 -5.32 14.88
C ARG A 458 -24.34 -6.46 14.11
#